data_AF-A0A2M7J1U3-F1
#
_entry.id   AF-A0A2M7J1U3-F1
#
_cell.length_a   1.000
_cell.length_b   1.000
_cell.length_c   1.000
_cell.angle_alpha   90.00
_cell.angle_beta   90.00
_cell.angle_gamma   90.00
#
_symmetry.space_group_name_H-M   'P 1'
#
loop_
_entity.id
_entity.type
_entity.pdbx_description
1 polymer ?
#
loop_
_entity_poly.entity_id
_entity_poly.type
_entity_poly.pdbx_seq_one_letter_code
_entity_poly.pdbx_strand_id
1 'polypeptide(L)'
;MAQLHCYVPDDIAQQAQRRAEQADLVKRDTVNLKRGYRWNDLQKKGLKMKSLIALATLLIASASAIASEVITGKVVSIADGDTLTILDVNHQQHRIRFAQIDAPETYHGKDKPAQPFGERSKQSASEM
;
A
#
# COMPACT_ATOMS: atom_id res chain seq x y z
N MET A 1 7.14 -66.25 69.19
CA MET A 1 5.84 -66.40 68.52
C MET A 1 5.63 -65.21 67.60
N ALA A 2 5.91 -65.37 66.30
CA ALA A 2 5.72 -64.33 65.30
C ALA A 2 4.62 -64.79 64.33
N GLN A 3 3.54 -64.02 64.23
CA GLN A 3 2.50 -64.19 63.21
C GLN A 3 2.79 -63.24 62.06
N LEU A 4 2.98 -63.79 60.86
CA LEU A 4 3.08 -63.06 59.60
C LEU A 4 1.68 -62.96 59.00
N HIS A 5 1.14 -61.74 58.94
CA HIS A 5 -0.13 -61.42 58.28
C HIS A 5 0.17 -60.96 56.85
N CYS A 6 -0.22 -61.76 55.85
CA CYS A 6 -0.04 -61.46 54.44
C CYS A 6 -1.15 -60.52 53.95
N TYR A 7 -0.77 -59.31 53.51
CA TYR A 7 -1.64 -58.35 52.84
C TYR A 7 -1.56 -58.56 51.33
N VAL A 8 -2.66 -58.92 50.68
CA VAL A 8 -2.77 -59.03 49.21
C VAL A 8 -3.55 -57.81 48.70
N PRO A 9 -3.03 -57.02 47.75
CA PRO A 9 -3.62 -55.74 47.39
C PRO A 9 -4.79 -55.86 46.39
N ASP A 10 -5.93 -55.26 46.74
CA ASP A 10 -7.13 -55.07 45.88
C ASP A 10 -6.93 -54.02 44.75
N ASP A 11 -5.68 -53.73 44.35
CA ASP A 11 -5.35 -52.57 43.49
C ASP A 11 -5.38 -52.88 41.98
N ILE A 12 -5.45 -54.15 41.57
CA ILE A 12 -5.44 -54.53 40.13
C ILE A 12 -6.73 -54.09 39.44
N ALA A 13 -7.89 -54.26 40.08
CA ALA A 13 -9.19 -53.88 39.51
C ALA A 13 -9.31 -52.35 39.38
N GLN A 14 -8.82 -51.61 40.38
CA GLN A 14 -8.82 -50.14 40.33
C GLN A 14 -7.81 -49.58 39.32
N GLN A 15 -6.64 -50.22 39.16
CA GLN A 15 -5.69 -49.87 38.09
C GLN A 15 -6.27 -50.10 36.69
N ALA A 16 -7.04 -51.18 36.50
CA ALA A 16 -7.68 -51.45 35.22
C ALA A 16 -8.73 -50.39 34.86
N GLN A 17 -9.54 -49.96 35.84
CA GLN A 17 -10.55 -48.92 35.65
C GLN A 17 -9.92 -47.56 35.33
N ARG A 18 -8.86 -47.16 36.06
CA ARG A 18 -8.13 -45.90 35.81
C ARG A 18 -7.49 -45.88 34.40
N ARG A 19 -6.99 -47.03 33.92
CA ARG A 19 -6.43 -47.15 32.56
C ARG A 19 -7.49 -47.02 31.47
N ALA A 20 -8.67 -47.60 31.68
CA ALA A 20 -9.78 -47.46 30.74
C ALA A 20 -10.25 -45.99 30.65
N GLU A 21 -10.35 -45.31 31.78
CA GLU A 21 -10.70 -43.89 31.84
C GLU A 21 -9.65 -43.01 31.15
N GLN A 22 -8.35 -43.25 31.39
CA GLN A 22 -7.28 -42.55 30.69
C GLN A 22 -7.31 -42.79 29.17
N ALA A 23 -7.60 -44.02 28.73
CA ALA A 23 -7.70 -44.34 27.31
C ALA A 23 -8.86 -43.58 26.63
N ASP A 24 -9.98 -43.41 27.32
CA ASP A 24 -11.12 -42.65 26.79
C ASP A 24 -10.87 -41.14 26.75
N LEU A 25 -10.12 -40.59 27.72
CA LEU A 25 -9.67 -39.20 27.66
C LEU A 25 -8.76 -38.96 26.45
N VAL A 26 -7.79 -39.84 26.22
CA VAL A 26 -6.90 -39.76 25.03
C VAL A 26 -7.70 -39.88 23.72
N LYS A 27 -8.70 -40.76 23.66
CA LYS A 27 -9.59 -40.86 22.49
C LYS A 27 -10.42 -39.60 22.28
N ARG A 28 -10.95 -38.99 23.34
CA ARG A 28 -11.70 -37.73 23.24
C ARG A 28 -10.80 -36.58 22.76
N ASP A 29 -9.58 -36.50 23.27
CA ASP A 29 -8.62 -35.46 22.89
C ASP A 29 -8.18 -35.61 21.44
N THR A 30 -7.89 -36.83 20.98
CA THR A 30 -7.54 -37.10 19.58
C THR A 30 -8.68 -36.78 18.61
N VAL A 31 -9.93 -37.03 18.99
CA VAL A 31 -11.12 -36.64 18.21
C VAL A 31 -11.29 -35.12 18.17
N ASN A 32 -11.09 -34.43 19.30
CA ASN A 32 -11.18 -32.95 19.35
C ASN A 32 -10.06 -32.26 18.56
N LEU A 33 -8.83 -32.76 18.63
CA LEU A 33 -7.69 -32.28 17.82
C LEU A 33 -7.97 -32.41 16.32
N LYS A 34 -8.58 -33.51 15.87
CA LYS A 34 -8.99 -33.67 14.47
C LYS A 34 -10.16 -32.78 14.06
N ARG A 35 -10.99 -32.34 15.00
CA ARG A 35 -12.18 -31.51 14.73
C ARG A 35 -11.87 -30.00 14.71
N GLY A 36 -10.78 -29.56 15.35
CA GLY A 36 -10.35 -28.16 15.42
C GLY A 36 -9.77 -27.59 14.13
N TYR A 37 -9.24 -28.43 13.25
CA TYR A 37 -8.80 -28.01 11.91
C TYR A 37 -9.94 -28.21 10.90
N ARG A 38 -10.91 -27.28 10.92
CA ARG A 38 -11.98 -27.21 9.91
C ARG A 38 -11.36 -26.97 8.53
N TRP A 39 -11.51 -27.93 7.61
CA TRP A 39 -11.05 -27.87 6.22
C TRP A 39 -11.38 -26.55 5.48
N ASN A 40 -12.46 -25.89 5.89
CA ASN A 40 -12.90 -24.60 5.34
C ASN A 40 -11.93 -23.43 5.63
N ASP A 41 -11.10 -23.52 6.66
CA ASP A 41 -10.18 -22.43 7.03
C ASP A 41 -8.94 -22.39 6.13
N LEU A 42 -8.53 -23.53 5.57
CA LEU A 42 -7.47 -23.59 4.55
C LEU A 42 -7.98 -23.08 3.19
N GLN A 43 -9.22 -23.38 2.83
CA GLN A 43 -9.85 -22.85 1.60
C GLN A 43 -10.02 -21.32 1.65
N LYS A 44 -10.43 -20.77 2.81
CA LYS A 44 -10.56 -19.31 3.00
C LYS A 44 -9.21 -18.59 2.98
N LYS A 45 -8.15 -19.19 3.53
CA LYS A 45 -6.78 -18.63 3.47
C LYS A 45 -6.27 -18.54 2.03
N GLY A 46 -6.49 -19.59 1.22
CA GLY A 46 -6.15 -19.58 -0.20
C GLY A 46 -6.95 -18.56 -1.01
N LEU A 47 -8.25 -18.39 -0.71
CA LEU A 47 -9.10 -17.40 -1.39
C LEU A 47 -8.67 -15.96 -1.07
N LYS A 48 -8.36 -15.64 0.20
CA LYS A 48 -7.85 -14.32 0.59
C LYS A 48 -6.51 -13.99 -0.07
N MET A 49 -5.60 -14.96 -0.18
CA MET A 49 -4.29 -14.76 -0.78
C MET A 49 -4.37 -14.52 -2.30
N LYS A 50 -5.26 -15.24 -2.99
CA LYS A 50 -5.54 -14.99 -4.42
C LYS A 50 -6.16 -13.62 -4.66
N SER A 51 -7.08 -13.17 -3.80
CA SER A 51 -7.63 -11.81 -3.87
C SER A 51 -6.59 -10.73 -3.60
N LEU A 52 -5.66 -10.94 -2.66
CA LEU A 52 -4.56 -10.01 -2.40
C LEU A 52 -3.59 -9.93 -3.58
N ILE A 53 -3.24 -11.06 -4.18
CA ILE A 53 -2.42 -11.10 -5.40
C ILE A 53 -3.15 -10.40 -6.55
N ALA A 54 -4.42 -10.70 -6.78
CA ALA A 54 -5.22 -10.06 -7.82
C ALA A 54 -5.32 -8.54 -7.63
N LEU A 55 -5.54 -8.08 -6.39
CA LEU A 55 -5.60 -6.66 -6.05
C LEU A 55 -4.23 -5.97 -6.27
N ALA A 56 -3.14 -6.61 -5.85
CA ALA A 56 -1.80 -6.10 -6.09
C ALA A 56 -1.48 -6.02 -7.59
N THR A 57 -1.88 -7.04 -8.36
CA THR A 57 -1.67 -7.06 -9.82
C THR A 57 -2.47 -5.95 -10.51
N LEU A 58 -3.71 -5.70 -10.07
CA LEU A 58 -4.56 -4.63 -10.57
C LEU A 58 -3.98 -3.23 -10.26
N LEU A 59 -3.48 -3.04 -9.03
CA LEU A 59 -2.84 -1.78 -8.63
C LEU A 59 -1.56 -1.50 -9.43
N ILE A 60 -0.71 -2.51 -9.66
CA ILE A 60 0.51 -2.36 -10.47
C ILE A 60 0.16 -2.05 -11.93
N ALA A 61 -0.87 -2.69 -12.51
CA ALA A 61 -1.31 -2.42 -13.88
C ALA A 61 -1.79 -0.97 -14.07
N SER A 62 -2.39 -0.36 -13.04
CA SER A 62 -2.88 1.03 -13.09
C SER A 62 -1.79 2.10 -13.01
N ALA A 63 -0.53 1.74 -12.75
CA ALA A 63 0.60 2.69 -12.68
C ALA A 63 1.10 3.16 -14.06
N SER A 64 0.45 2.74 -15.15
CA SER A 64 0.87 3.00 -16.52
C SER A 64 0.24 4.29 -17.07
N ALA A 65 0.86 5.45 -16.82
CA ALA A 65 0.91 6.62 -17.74
C ALA A 65 1.37 7.89 -17.02
N ILE A 66 2.66 7.99 -16.71
CA ILE A 66 3.30 9.32 -16.61
C ILE A 66 3.94 9.56 -17.97
N ALA A 67 3.11 9.94 -18.95
CA ALA A 67 3.62 10.38 -20.24
C ALA A 67 4.11 11.81 -20.06
N SER A 68 5.42 12.02 -20.15
CA SER A 68 5.97 13.36 -20.34
C SER A 68 5.70 13.75 -21.79
N GLU A 69 4.72 14.61 -21.99
CA GLU A 69 4.40 15.16 -23.31
C GLU A 69 5.35 16.32 -23.62
N VAL A 70 6.03 16.23 -24.76
CA VAL A 70 6.87 17.32 -25.27
C VAL A 70 6.00 18.21 -26.14
N ILE A 71 5.74 19.43 -25.68
CA ILE A 71 5.04 20.43 -26.47
C ILE A 71 6.07 21.27 -27.20
N THR A 72 5.97 21.31 -28.54
CA THR A 72 6.83 22.14 -29.40
C THR A 72 5.99 23.25 -30.01
N GLY A 73 6.50 24.48 -29.97
CA GLY A 73 5.81 25.63 -30.52
C GLY A 73 6.69 26.87 -30.56
N LYS A 74 6.20 27.91 -31.22
CA LYS A 74 6.84 29.22 -31.28
C LYS A 74 6.46 30.03 -30.04
N VAL A 75 7.42 30.61 -29.34
CA VAL A 75 7.13 31.58 -28.27
C VAL A 75 6.49 32.82 -28.90
N VAL A 76 5.28 33.17 -28.45
CA VAL A 76 4.53 34.33 -28.95
C VAL A 76 4.35 35.42 -27.89
N SER A 77 4.55 35.09 -26.61
CA SER A 77 4.47 36.05 -25.51
C SER A 77 5.23 35.52 -24.29
N ILE A 78 5.77 36.45 -23.50
CA ILE A 78 6.40 36.18 -22.21
C ILE A 78 5.65 37.01 -21.17
N ALA A 79 5.11 36.36 -20.15
CA ALA A 79 4.38 37.03 -19.08
C ALA A 79 5.36 37.56 -18.02
N ASP A 80 6.20 36.67 -17.51
CA ASP A 80 7.19 36.91 -16.45
C ASP A 80 8.44 36.05 -16.72
N GLY A 81 9.46 36.10 -15.87
CA GLY A 81 10.72 35.37 -16.09
C GLY A 81 10.64 33.84 -16.08
N ASP A 82 9.52 33.25 -15.62
CA ASP A 82 9.28 31.80 -15.57
C ASP A 82 8.05 31.35 -16.37
N THR A 83 7.34 32.29 -16.99
CA THR A 83 6.01 32.05 -17.57
C THR A 83 5.95 32.59 -19.00
N LEU A 84 5.72 31.71 -19.97
CA LEU A 84 5.64 32.04 -21.38
C LEU A 84 4.40 31.45 -22.06
N THR A 85 4.07 31.95 -23.24
CA THR A 85 3.02 31.40 -24.10
C THR A 85 3.63 30.97 -25.41
N ILE A 86 3.43 29.70 -25.77
CA ILE A 86 3.80 29.16 -27.09
C ILE A 86 2.56 28.97 -27.97
N LEU A 87 2.76 29.08 -29.27
CA LEU A 87 1.81 28.69 -30.30
C LEU A 87 2.30 27.40 -30.94
N ASP A 88 1.51 26.33 -30.81
CA ASP A 88 1.85 25.03 -31.40
C ASP A 88 1.53 24.95 -32.91
N VAL A 89 1.83 23.81 -33.51
CA VAL A 89 1.58 23.53 -34.94
C VAL A 89 0.09 23.53 -35.31
N ASN A 90 -0.80 23.32 -34.34
CA ASN A 90 -2.25 23.34 -34.50
C ASN A 90 -2.83 24.73 -34.21
N HIS A 91 -1.97 25.75 -34.07
CA HIS A 91 -2.35 27.12 -33.69
C HIS A 91 -3.03 27.21 -32.32
N GLN A 92 -2.81 26.24 -31.43
CA GLN A 92 -3.24 26.33 -30.04
C GLN A 92 -2.20 27.07 -29.20
N GLN A 93 -2.68 27.95 -28.33
CA GLN A 93 -1.83 28.67 -27.39
C GLN A 93 -1.72 27.89 -26.08
N HIS A 94 -0.49 27.65 -25.66
CA HIS A 94 -0.19 26.99 -24.39
C HIS A 94 0.56 27.95 -23.50
N ARG A 95 -0.05 28.32 -22.36
CA ARG A 95 0.62 29.10 -21.31
C ARG A 95 1.37 28.13 -20.40
N ILE A 96 2.69 28.21 -20.40
CA ILE A 96 3.59 27.32 -19.68
C ILE A 96 4.29 28.11 -18.59
N ARG A 97 4.22 27.59 -17.36
CA ARG A 97 5.05 28.04 -16.24
C ARG A 97 6.09 26.97 -15.95
N PHE A 98 7.35 27.38 -15.83
CA PHE A 98 8.44 26.45 -15.56
C PHE A 98 8.31 25.88 -14.16
N ALA A 99 8.36 24.56 -14.07
CA ALA A 99 8.35 23.89 -12.79
C ALA A 99 9.64 24.25 -12.02
N GLN A 100 9.49 24.52 -10.72
CA GLN A 100 10.61 24.74 -9.79
C GLN A 100 11.46 26.02 -10.03
N ILE A 101 11.10 26.84 -11.02
CA ILE A 101 11.66 28.17 -11.20
C ILE A 101 10.59 29.18 -10.78
N ASP A 102 10.98 30.19 -10.00
CA ASP A 102 10.08 31.26 -9.58
C ASP A 102 10.75 32.60 -9.92
N ALA A 103 10.05 33.42 -10.71
CA ALA A 103 10.52 34.71 -11.14
C ALA A 103 9.74 35.84 -10.44
N PRO A 104 10.35 37.01 -10.21
CA PRO A 104 9.61 38.17 -9.71
C PRO A 104 8.53 38.57 -10.72
N GLU A 105 7.28 38.69 -10.27
CA GLU A 105 6.16 39.01 -11.17
C GLU A 105 6.13 40.50 -11.52
N THR A 106 5.81 40.77 -12.78
CA THR A 106 5.59 42.13 -13.31
C THR A 106 4.24 42.71 -12.90
N TYR A 107 3.29 41.88 -12.45
CA TYR A 107 1.97 42.32 -11.99
C TYR A 107 1.34 41.35 -10.99
N HIS A 108 0.97 41.84 -9.80
CA HIS A 108 0.39 41.04 -8.71
C HIS A 108 -1.07 41.43 -8.37
N GLY A 109 -1.83 41.94 -9.34
CA GLY A 109 -3.21 42.41 -9.13
C GLY A 109 -3.29 43.92 -8.89
N LYS A 110 -4.52 44.45 -8.88
CA LYS A 110 -4.76 45.91 -8.83
C LYS A 110 -4.27 46.58 -7.54
N ASP A 111 -4.28 45.83 -6.44
CA ASP A 111 -3.98 46.34 -5.10
C ASP A 111 -2.54 46.03 -4.66
N LYS A 112 -1.74 45.36 -5.51
CA LYS A 112 -0.37 44.97 -5.16
C LYS A 112 0.62 45.46 -6.23
N PRO A 113 1.68 46.16 -5.83
CA PRO A 113 2.70 46.61 -6.76
C PRO A 113 3.47 45.42 -7.34
N ALA A 114 4.07 45.63 -8.52
CA ALA A 114 5.01 44.69 -9.12
C ALA A 114 6.19 44.39 -8.18
N GLN A 115 6.80 43.21 -8.31
CA GLN A 115 7.97 42.87 -7.52
C GLN A 115 9.20 43.65 -8.00
N PRO A 116 10.14 43.97 -7.09
CA PRO A 116 11.46 44.41 -7.49
C PRO A 116 12.07 43.44 -8.52
N PHE A 117 12.67 44.00 -9.57
CA PHE A 117 13.33 43.27 -10.65
C PHE A 117 12.44 42.43 -11.60
N GLY A 118 11.10 42.51 -11.49
CA GLY A 118 10.20 41.76 -12.39
C GLY A 118 10.42 42.07 -13.87
N GLU A 119 10.51 43.35 -14.24
CA GLU A 119 10.77 43.76 -15.62
C GLU A 119 12.12 43.26 -16.15
N ARG A 120 13.17 43.27 -15.32
CA ARG A 120 14.50 42.76 -15.72
C ARG A 120 14.48 41.25 -15.91
N SER A 121 13.77 40.52 -15.06
CA SER A 121 13.62 39.07 -15.18
C SER A 121 12.88 38.70 -16.47
N LYS A 122 11.79 39.40 -16.77
CA LYS A 122 11.05 39.24 -18.02
C LYS A 122 11.89 39.57 -19.27
N GLN A 123 12.65 40.67 -19.22
CA GLN A 123 13.55 41.05 -20.30
C GLN A 123 14.61 39.97 -20.55
N SER A 124 15.25 39.47 -19.48
CA SER A 124 16.23 38.38 -19.59
C SER A 124 15.65 37.13 -20.25
N ALA A 125 14.39 36.78 -19.98
CA ALA A 125 13.74 35.64 -20.63
C ALA A 125 13.38 35.91 -22.10
N SER A 126 13.21 37.18 -22.48
CA SER A 126 12.87 37.60 -23.84
C SER A 126 14.07 37.72 -24.78
N GLU A 127 15.26 37.89 -24.22
CA GLU A 127 16.52 38.03 -24.97
C GLU A 127 17.22 36.69 -25.26
N MET A 128 16.72 35.58 -24.69
CA MET A 128 17.18 34.21 -24.98
C MET A 128 16.59 33.66 -26.27
#